data_AF-A0A3Q7XZG9-F1
#
_entry.id   AF-A0A3Q7XZG9-F1
#
_cell.length_a   1.000
_cell.length_b   1.000
_cell.length_c   1.000
_cell.angle_alpha   90.00
_cell.angle_beta   90.00
_cell.angle_gamma   90.00
#
_symmetry.space_group_name_H-M   'P 1'
#
loop_
_entity.id
_entity.type
_entity.pdbx_description
1 polymer ?
#
loop_
_entity_poly.entity_id
_entity_poly.type
_entity_poly.pdbx_seq_one_letter_code
_entity_poly.pdbx_strand_id
1 'polypeptide(L)'
;MITRKEIHRWFGIISLKKTINGEEKAICNYCNKPMAGKRSDGTNHLHKHFLSCKRRSYKDITQAILLKEQKKVDESSTYLSNYHFDPDKSREDLSNMIILHEYPLSMVDHLGFRIYCEGLQPLFKIPGRNTIKNDIIKIFQHEKGKIMGILEKIGSRIALTTHMWTVSNQKKGYMVITCHYIDDDWNMQSRILQYDTYVFVYCKRY
;
A
#
# COMPACT_ATOMS: atom_id res chain seq x y z
N MET A 1 48.95 5.48 -15.41
CA MET A 1 49.10 4.75 -14.13
C MET A 1 48.09 5.31 -13.15
N ILE A 2 46.99 4.59 -12.92
CA ILE A 2 45.93 5.00 -11.98
C ILE A 2 46.43 4.69 -10.56
N THR A 3 46.48 5.70 -9.70
CA THR A 3 47.13 5.60 -8.38
C THR A 3 46.20 5.03 -7.32
N ARG A 4 46.79 4.42 -6.28
CA ARG A 4 46.13 3.67 -5.17
C ARG A 4 44.96 4.41 -4.48
N LYS A 5 44.88 5.74 -4.57
CA LYS A 5 43.82 6.54 -3.93
C LYS A 5 42.48 6.53 -4.70
N GLU A 6 42.48 6.31 -6.01
CA GLU A 6 41.24 6.26 -6.80
C GLU A 6 40.50 4.92 -6.65
N ILE A 7 41.21 3.86 -6.26
CA ILE A 7 40.67 2.52 -6.01
C ILE A 7 39.68 2.54 -4.82
N HIS A 8 39.83 3.49 -3.88
CA HIS A 8 38.95 3.58 -2.72
C HIS A 8 37.51 4.04 -3.02
N ARG A 9 37.30 4.72 -4.15
CA ARG A 9 35.96 5.14 -4.58
C ARG A 9 35.16 4.03 -5.27
N TRP A 10 35.81 2.93 -5.62
CA TRP A 10 35.20 1.73 -6.21
C TRP A 10 34.85 0.65 -5.17
N PHE A 11 35.21 0.83 -3.90
CA PHE A 11 35.04 -0.15 -2.80
C PHE A 11 33.63 -0.22 -2.18
N GLY A 12 32.57 0.03 -2.95
CA GLY A 12 31.20 -0.32 -2.54
C GLY A 12 30.71 -1.68 -3.08
N ILE A 13 31.51 -2.33 -3.95
CA ILE A 13 30.97 -3.29 -4.93
C ILE A 13 31.45 -4.74 -4.69
N ILE A 14 32.57 -4.94 -4.00
CA ILE A 14 33.17 -6.24 -3.67
C ILE A 14 33.73 -6.14 -2.25
N SER A 15 33.11 -6.82 -1.29
CA SER A 15 33.52 -6.85 0.10
C SER A 15 34.03 -8.23 0.47
N LEU A 16 35.18 -8.23 1.15
CA LEU A 16 35.89 -9.34 1.78
C LEU A 16 36.74 -10.19 0.84
N LYS A 17 38.05 -9.89 0.88
CA LYS A 17 39.07 -10.92 0.67
C LYS A 17 38.80 -12.03 1.69
N LYS A 18 38.47 -13.23 1.23
CA LYS A 18 38.41 -14.41 2.10
C LYS A 18 39.44 -15.41 1.63
N THR A 19 40.15 -15.99 2.59
CA THR A 19 41.03 -17.12 2.34
C THR A 19 40.16 -18.36 2.22
N ILE A 20 40.00 -18.87 1.01
CA ILE A 20 39.29 -20.12 0.75
C ILE A 20 40.35 -21.11 0.26
N ASN A 21 40.56 -22.20 1.00
CA ASN A 21 41.57 -23.22 0.72
C ASN A 21 43.00 -22.66 0.55
N GLY A 22 43.40 -21.71 1.39
CA GLY A 22 44.75 -21.14 1.39
C GLY A 22 45.01 -20.04 0.36
N GLU A 23 44.03 -19.69 -0.49
CA GLU A 23 44.18 -18.63 -1.49
C GLU A 23 43.31 -17.39 -1.20
N GLU A 24 43.89 -16.19 -1.37
CA GLU A 24 43.15 -14.92 -1.30
C GLU A 24 42.19 -14.80 -2.51
N LYS A 25 40.88 -14.83 -2.24
CA LYS A 25 39.84 -14.62 -3.26
C LYS A 25 39.00 -13.38 -2.96
N ALA A 26 38.63 -12.66 -4.02
CA ALA A 26 37.67 -11.56 -3.98
C ALA A 26 36.25 -12.09 -4.19
N ILE A 27 35.28 -11.64 -3.39
CA ILE A 27 33.89 -12.13 -3.46
C ILE A 27 32.96 -11.01 -3.92
N CYS A 28 32.16 -11.27 -4.96
CA CYS A 28 31.15 -10.32 -5.42
C CYS A 28 29.99 -10.20 -4.43
N ASN A 29 29.64 -8.99 -4.01
CA ASN A 29 28.55 -8.74 -3.04
C ASN A 29 27.15 -9.13 -3.56
N TYR A 30 26.97 -9.20 -4.88
CA TYR A 30 25.66 -9.48 -5.48
C TYR A 30 25.44 -10.98 -5.73
N CYS A 31 26.49 -11.72 -6.07
CA CYS A 31 26.35 -13.14 -6.45
C CYS A 31 27.12 -14.11 -5.58
N ASN A 32 27.91 -13.61 -4.62
CA ASN A 32 28.80 -14.36 -3.74
C ASN A 32 29.78 -15.28 -4.48
N LYS A 33 30.04 -15.03 -5.77
CA LYS A 33 30.99 -15.81 -6.56
C LYS A 33 32.43 -15.48 -6.11
N PRO A 34 33.24 -16.48 -5.72
CA PRO A 34 34.64 -16.29 -5.44
C PRO A 34 35.42 -16.12 -6.74
N MET A 35 36.26 -15.10 -6.78
CA MET A 35 37.07 -14.69 -7.93
C MET A 35 38.53 -14.51 -7.48
N ALA A 36 39.46 -14.52 -8.43
CA ALA A 36 40.87 -14.34 -8.11
C ALA A 36 41.09 -12.96 -7.46
N GLY A 37 41.85 -12.91 -6.36
CA GLY A 37 42.03 -11.71 -5.56
C GLY A 37 43.45 -11.49 -5.08
N LYS A 38 44.43 -12.18 -5.66
CA LYS A 38 45.83 -12.04 -5.29
C LYS A 38 46.33 -10.67 -5.72
N ARG A 39 47.34 -10.13 -5.02
CA ARG A 39 47.93 -8.81 -5.33
C ARG A 39 48.57 -8.75 -6.73
N SER A 40 48.93 -9.91 -7.28
CA SER A 40 49.46 -10.09 -8.64
C SER A 40 48.39 -10.08 -9.74
N ASP A 41 47.11 -10.23 -9.38
CA ASP A 41 46.03 -10.37 -10.36
C ASP A 41 45.49 -9.00 -10.75
N GLY A 42 45.35 -8.77 -12.06
CA GLY A 42 44.71 -7.56 -12.58
C GLY A 42 43.20 -7.49 -12.24
N THR A 43 42.68 -6.27 -12.10
CA THR A 43 41.27 -6.02 -11.71
C THR A 43 40.27 -6.13 -12.86
N ASN A 44 40.74 -6.30 -14.10
CA ASN A 44 39.90 -6.28 -15.30
C ASN A 44 38.83 -7.40 -15.32
N HIS A 45 39.17 -8.59 -14.78
CA HIS A 45 38.20 -9.69 -14.72
C HIS A 45 37.09 -9.43 -13.69
N LEU A 46 37.41 -8.78 -12.57
CA LEU A 46 36.43 -8.33 -11.57
C LEU A 46 35.50 -7.28 -12.17
N HIS A 47 36.06 -6.36 -12.96
CA HIS A 47 35.28 -5.34 -13.67
C HIS A 47 34.34 -5.95 -14.73
N LYS A 48 34.85 -6.87 -15.57
CA LYS A 48 34.02 -7.62 -16.53
C LYS A 48 32.91 -8.41 -15.83
N HIS A 49 33.22 -9.05 -14.70
CA HIS A 49 32.21 -9.72 -13.89
C HIS A 49 31.18 -8.72 -13.34
N PHE A 50 31.61 -7.59 -12.80
CA PHE A 50 30.72 -6.56 -12.27
C PHE A 50 29.75 -6.03 -13.32
N LEU A 51 30.20 -5.82 -14.55
CA LEU A 51 29.35 -5.39 -15.66
C LEU A 51 28.36 -6.49 -16.13
N SER A 52 28.72 -7.77 -15.97
CA SER A 52 27.93 -8.91 -16.46
C SER A 52 27.23 -9.73 -15.36
N CYS A 53 27.32 -9.30 -14.09
CA CYS A 53 26.76 -10.03 -12.96
C CYS A 53 25.23 -10.01 -13.03
N LYS A 54 24.61 -11.14 -13.41
CA LYS A 54 23.15 -11.28 -13.52
C LYS A 54 22.41 -10.92 -12.23
N ARG A 55 23.01 -11.18 -11.06
CA ARG A 55 22.45 -10.81 -9.74
C ARG A 55 22.64 -9.34 -9.35
N ARG A 56 23.44 -8.57 -10.11
CA ARG A 56 23.50 -7.10 -9.99
C ARG A 56 22.27 -6.43 -10.62
N SER A 57 21.61 -7.12 -11.56
CA SER A 57 20.39 -6.65 -12.22
C SER A 57 19.15 -6.66 -11.30
N TYR A 58 19.30 -6.84 -9.99
CA TYR A 58 18.23 -6.63 -9.02
C TYR A 58 18.04 -5.12 -8.78
N LYS A 59 17.51 -4.45 -9.81
CA LYS A 59 16.74 -3.20 -9.71
C LYS A 59 15.39 -3.36 -10.44
N ASP A 60 15.00 -4.58 -10.75
CA ASP A 60 13.77 -4.85 -11.47
C ASP A 60 12.63 -4.97 -10.44
N ILE A 61 11.65 -4.07 -10.52
CA ILE A 61 10.44 -4.03 -9.67
C ILE A 61 9.79 -5.42 -9.60
N THR A 62 9.91 -6.18 -10.69
CA THR A 62 9.52 -7.58 -10.83
C THR A 62 10.06 -8.46 -9.70
N GLN A 63 11.31 -8.31 -9.27
CA GLN A 63 11.89 -9.10 -8.17
C GLN A 63 11.45 -8.66 -6.78
N ALA A 64 11.15 -7.37 -6.57
CA ALA A 64 10.60 -6.89 -5.31
C ALA A 64 9.17 -7.41 -5.09
N ILE A 65 8.41 -7.58 -6.18
CA ILE A 65 7.08 -8.19 -6.15
C ILE A 65 7.17 -9.71 -5.94
N LEU A 66 8.10 -10.40 -6.61
CA LEU A 66 8.34 -11.84 -6.42
C LEU A 66 8.70 -12.21 -4.97
N LEU A 67 9.30 -11.28 -4.20
CA LEU A 67 9.64 -11.50 -2.78
C LEU A 67 8.44 -11.32 -1.83
N LYS A 68 7.39 -10.58 -2.22
CA LYS A 68 6.19 -10.39 -1.38
C LYS A 68 5.32 -11.65 -1.30
N GLU A 69 5.36 -12.52 -2.30
CA GLU A 69 4.56 -13.76 -2.35
C GLU A 69 5.28 -14.99 -1.78
N GLN A 70 6.51 -14.86 -1.26
CA GLN A 70 7.24 -15.98 -0.61
C GLN A 70 6.71 -16.38 0.78
N LYS A 71 5.46 -16.06 1.14
CA LYS A 71 4.83 -16.64 2.33
C LYS A 71 4.15 -17.97 1.99
N LYS A 72 4.97 -19.02 2.09
CA LYS A 72 4.69 -20.44 2.37
C LYS A 72 3.66 -21.16 1.48
N VAL A 73 4.10 -22.19 0.75
CA VAL A 73 3.87 -23.62 1.07
C VAL A 73 4.98 -24.47 0.39
N ASP A 74 5.58 -25.34 1.20
CA ASP A 74 6.39 -26.55 0.94
C ASP A 74 7.54 -26.57 -0.09
N GLU A 75 8.63 -27.15 0.39
CA GLU A 75 9.84 -27.53 -0.35
C GLU A 75 9.48 -28.29 -1.63
N SER A 76 9.70 -27.65 -2.79
CA SER A 76 10.26 -28.25 -4.02
C SER A 76 9.73 -27.65 -5.33
N SER A 77 8.93 -26.59 -5.34
CA SER A 77 8.59 -25.91 -6.60
C SER A 77 8.40 -24.40 -6.45
N THR A 78 9.39 -23.65 -6.92
CA THR A 78 9.27 -22.19 -7.08
C THR A 78 8.54 -21.89 -8.38
N TYR A 79 7.20 -21.82 -8.35
CA TYR A 79 6.46 -21.29 -9.49
C TYR A 79 6.62 -19.76 -9.49
N LEU A 80 7.12 -19.19 -10.60
CA LEU A 80 7.02 -17.75 -10.83
C LEU A 80 5.55 -17.43 -11.13
N SER A 81 4.82 -16.89 -10.16
CA SER A 81 3.58 -16.17 -10.44
C SER A 81 3.96 -14.86 -11.14
N ASN A 82 3.42 -14.64 -12.34
CA ASN A 82 3.52 -13.34 -12.99
C ASN A 82 2.70 -12.35 -12.17
N TYR A 83 3.33 -11.26 -11.72
CA TYR A 83 2.59 -10.16 -11.10
C TYR A 83 1.54 -9.64 -12.07
N HIS A 84 0.28 -9.76 -11.68
CA HIS A 84 -0.83 -9.16 -12.39
C HIS A 84 -1.31 -7.94 -11.61
N PHE A 85 -1.17 -6.76 -12.21
CA PHE A 85 -1.69 -5.54 -11.62
C PHE A 85 -3.22 -5.54 -11.67
N ASP A 86 -3.85 -5.45 -10.50
CA ASP A 86 -5.30 -5.30 -10.37
C ASP A 86 -5.64 -3.82 -10.06
N PRO A 87 -6.21 -3.08 -11.04
CA PRO A 87 -6.61 -1.69 -10.84
C PRO A 87 -7.79 -1.56 -9.89
N ASP A 88 -8.70 -2.53 -9.84
CA ASP A 88 -9.88 -2.48 -8.97
C ASP A 88 -9.48 -2.67 -7.51
N LYS A 89 -8.53 -3.57 -7.24
CA LYS A 89 -7.96 -3.72 -5.90
C LYS A 89 -7.27 -2.44 -5.42
N SER A 90 -6.48 -1.80 -6.29
CA SER A 90 -5.80 -0.54 -5.97
C SER A 90 -6.79 0.60 -5.71
N ARG A 91 -7.91 0.62 -6.42
CA ARG A 91 -9.00 1.58 -6.23
C ARG A 91 -9.76 1.36 -4.92
N GLU A 92 -9.98 0.11 -4.54
CA GLU A 92 -10.53 -0.26 -3.23
C GLU A 92 -9.59 0.21 -2.11
N ASP A 93 -8.29 -0.08 -2.21
CA ASP A 93 -7.29 0.32 -1.23
C ASP A 93 -7.19 1.85 -1.10
N LEU A 94 -7.29 2.59 -2.22
CA LEU A 94 -7.37 4.05 -2.20
C LEU A 94 -8.62 4.55 -1.44
N SER A 95 -9.78 3.93 -1.66
CA SER A 95 -11.02 4.28 -0.97
C SER A 95 -10.90 4.00 0.54
N ASN A 96 -10.34 2.85 0.91
CA ASN A 96 -10.09 2.48 2.31
C ASN A 96 -9.09 3.42 2.98
N MET A 97 -8.02 3.84 2.29
CA MET A 97 -7.05 4.81 2.81
C MET A 97 -7.74 6.15 3.11
N ILE A 98 -8.60 6.63 2.20
CA ILE A 98 -9.35 7.87 2.38
C ILE A 98 -10.28 7.78 3.59
N ILE A 99 -10.97 6.65 3.77
CA ILE A 99 -11.85 6.42 4.92
C ILE A 99 -11.03 6.36 6.22
N LEU A 100 -9.98 5.54 6.25
CA LEU A 100 -9.17 5.27 7.44
C LEU A 100 -8.48 6.53 7.99
N HIS A 101 -8.05 7.42 7.11
CA HIS A 101 -7.33 8.64 7.48
C HIS A 101 -8.17 9.91 7.32
N GLU A 102 -9.47 9.77 7.04
CA GLU A 102 -10.41 10.88 6.85
C GLU A 102 -9.90 11.93 5.84
N TYR A 103 -9.21 11.47 4.79
CA TYR A 103 -8.63 12.39 3.82
C TYR A 103 -9.71 13.11 3.01
N PRO A 104 -9.49 14.37 2.62
CA PRO A 104 -10.41 15.07 1.75
C PRO A 104 -10.47 14.36 0.39
N LEU A 105 -11.68 14.19 -0.14
CA LEU A 105 -11.87 13.55 -1.46
C LEU A 105 -11.14 14.30 -2.59
N SER A 106 -10.80 15.58 -2.40
CA SER A 106 -10.03 16.37 -3.36
C SER A 106 -8.60 15.88 -3.54
N MET A 107 -8.07 15.07 -2.62
CA MET A 107 -6.71 14.52 -2.69
C MET A 107 -6.42 13.85 -4.04
N VAL A 108 -7.41 13.15 -4.62
CA VAL A 108 -7.25 12.46 -5.91
C VAL A 108 -7.09 13.40 -7.11
N ASP A 109 -7.41 14.68 -6.93
CA ASP A 109 -7.25 15.72 -7.95
C ASP A 109 -5.94 16.50 -7.78
N HIS A 110 -5.22 16.33 -6.67
CA HIS A 110 -3.99 17.05 -6.42
C HIS A 110 -2.87 16.57 -7.35
N LEU A 111 -2.24 17.51 -8.07
CA LEU A 111 -1.19 17.20 -9.04
C LEU A 111 -0.05 16.37 -8.45
N GLY A 112 0.43 16.73 -7.25
CA GLY A 112 1.51 15.99 -6.59
C GLY A 112 1.13 14.54 -6.26
N PHE A 113 -0.13 14.30 -5.86
CA PHE A 113 -0.62 12.94 -5.61
C PHE A 113 -0.70 12.13 -6.90
N ARG A 114 -1.14 12.76 -8.00
CA ARG A 114 -1.20 12.09 -9.31
C ARG A 114 0.16 11.68 -9.83
N ILE A 115 1.13 12.60 -9.78
CA ILE A 115 2.53 12.32 -10.16
C ILE A 115 3.12 11.21 -9.30
N TYR A 116 2.87 11.24 -7.99
CA TYR A 116 3.33 10.21 -7.07
C TYR A 116 2.79 8.82 -7.43
N CYS A 117 1.48 8.69 -7.62
CA CYS A 117 0.83 7.44 -8.01
C CYS A 117 1.28 6.93 -9.38
N GLU A 118 1.43 7.82 -10.37
CA GLU A 118 1.96 7.46 -11.70
C GLU A 118 3.40 6.93 -11.61
N GLY A 119 4.23 7.52 -10.74
CA GLY A 119 5.59 7.04 -10.49
C GLY A 119 5.65 5.69 -9.79
N LEU A 120 4.64 5.35 -8.98
CA LEU A 120 4.54 4.05 -8.32
C LEU A 120 3.99 2.95 -9.24
N GLN A 121 2.93 3.25 -9.99
CA GLN A 121 2.23 2.30 -10.85
C GLN A 121 1.57 3.01 -12.04
N PRO A 122 2.25 3.08 -13.20
CA PRO A 122 1.77 3.81 -14.38
C PRO A 122 0.45 3.31 -14.97
N LEU A 123 0.10 2.04 -14.72
CA LEU A 123 -1.15 1.43 -15.19
C LEU A 123 -2.36 1.80 -14.33
N PHE A 124 -2.15 2.34 -13.13
CA PHE A 124 -3.25 2.77 -12.27
C PHE A 124 -3.79 4.13 -12.71
N LYS A 125 -5.02 4.13 -13.26
CA LYS A 125 -5.72 5.38 -13.57
C LYS A 125 -6.47 5.85 -12.34
N ILE A 126 -6.00 6.96 -11.78
CA ILE A 126 -6.58 7.53 -10.56
C ILE A 126 -8.03 7.96 -10.84
N PRO A 127 -9.00 7.41 -10.10
CA PRO A 127 -10.40 7.77 -10.26
C PRO A 127 -10.65 9.23 -9.87
N GLY A 128 -11.67 9.83 -10.48
CA GLY A 128 -12.12 11.17 -10.10
C GLY A 128 -12.83 11.18 -8.74
N ARG A 129 -13.00 12.37 -8.18
CA ARG A 129 -13.65 12.60 -6.87
C ARG A 129 -15.03 11.95 -6.74
N ASN A 130 -15.88 12.06 -7.77
CA ASN A 130 -17.23 11.49 -7.76
C ASN A 130 -17.20 9.96 -7.78
N THR A 131 -16.23 9.38 -8.49
CA THR A 131 -16.03 7.94 -8.56
C THR A 131 -15.64 7.40 -7.18
N ILE A 132 -14.62 7.98 -6.55
CA ILE A 132 -14.22 7.61 -5.18
C ILE A 132 -15.36 7.80 -4.19
N LYS A 133 -16.10 8.91 -4.28
CA LYS A 133 -17.27 9.13 -3.43
C LYS A 133 -18.26 7.98 -3.54
N ASN A 134 -18.57 7.54 -4.77
CA ASN A 134 -19.49 6.43 -5.00
C ASN A 134 -18.93 5.10 -4.46
N ASP A 135 -17.63 4.88 -4.55
CA ASP A 135 -16.98 3.68 -4.00
C ASP A 135 -17.05 3.65 -2.48
N ILE A 136 -16.78 4.78 -1.82
CA ILE A 136 -16.93 4.91 -0.37
C ILE A 136 -18.39 4.67 0.04
N ILE A 137 -19.36 5.20 -0.70
CA ILE A 137 -20.79 4.93 -0.43
C ILE A 137 -21.09 3.43 -0.57
N LYS A 138 -20.55 2.74 -1.58
CA LYS A 138 -20.73 1.28 -1.73
C LYS A 138 -20.14 0.51 -0.55
N ILE A 139 -18.94 0.87 -0.11
CA ILE A 139 -18.31 0.28 1.08
C ILE A 139 -19.22 0.48 2.30
N PHE A 140 -19.72 1.69 2.51
CA PHE A 140 -20.66 1.98 3.59
C PHE A 140 -21.92 1.10 3.52
N GLN A 141 -22.56 0.98 2.35
CA GLN A 141 -23.77 0.16 2.21
C GLN A 141 -23.49 -1.33 2.47
N HIS A 142 -22.34 -1.82 2.03
CA HIS A 142 -21.91 -3.19 2.29
C HIS A 142 -21.70 -3.45 3.78
N GLU A 143 -20.94 -2.59 4.47
CA GLU A 143 -20.73 -2.72 5.92
C GLU A 143 -22.02 -2.53 6.71
N LYS A 144 -22.89 -1.60 6.28
CA LYS A 144 -24.23 -1.44 6.85
C LYS A 144 -25.03 -2.73 6.75
N GLY A 145 -25.02 -3.41 5.60
CA GLY A 145 -25.70 -4.70 5.42
C GLY A 145 -25.23 -5.75 6.42
N LYS A 146 -23.93 -5.83 6.68
CA LYS A 146 -23.36 -6.72 7.72
C LYS A 146 -23.86 -6.34 9.11
N ILE A 147 -23.83 -5.06 9.47
CA ILE A 147 -24.33 -4.57 10.76
C ILE A 147 -25.82 -4.89 10.93
N MET A 148 -26.64 -4.70 9.90
CA MET A 148 -28.06 -5.05 9.97
C MET A 148 -28.26 -6.55 10.26
N GLY A 149 -27.51 -7.43 9.59
CA GLY A 149 -27.55 -8.87 9.87
C GLY A 149 -27.07 -9.27 11.27
N ILE A 150 -26.22 -8.45 11.91
CA ILE A 150 -25.84 -8.61 13.33
C ILE A 150 -26.99 -8.17 14.23
N LEU A 151 -27.59 -7.00 13.96
CA LEU A 151 -28.71 -6.45 14.73
C LEU A 151 -29.94 -7.34 14.74
N GLU A 152 -30.22 -8.07 13.65
CA GLU A 152 -31.32 -9.04 13.57
C GLU A 152 -31.16 -10.24 14.53
N LYS A 153 -29.92 -10.58 14.91
CA LYS A 153 -29.60 -11.75 15.74
C LYS A 153 -29.34 -11.39 17.20
N ILE A 154 -29.21 -10.10 17.51
CA ILE A 154 -28.93 -9.63 18.86
C ILE A 154 -30.13 -9.89 19.76
N GLY A 155 -29.89 -10.57 20.89
CA GLY A 155 -30.89 -10.79 21.93
C GLY A 155 -31.05 -9.60 22.89
N SER A 156 -30.13 -8.63 22.86
CA SER A 156 -30.17 -7.43 23.70
C SER A 156 -31.09 -6.34 23.11
N ARG A 157 -31.37 -5.31 23.90
CA ARG A 157 -32.13 -4.15 23.42
C ARG A 157 -31.23 -3.24 22.59
N ILE A 158 -31.76 -2.75 21.48
CA ILE A 158 -31.12 -1.76 20.63
C ILE A 158 -31.68 -0.38 20.96
N ALA A 159 -30.82 0.59 21.24
CA ALA A 159 -31.17 1.99 21.42
C ALA A 159 -30.76 2.80 20.18
N LEU A 160 -31.66 3.60 19.63
CA LEU A 160 -31.38 4.49 18.51
C LEU A 160 -31.20 5.92 19.01
N THR A 161 -30.19 6.60 18.51
CA THR A 161 -29.95 8.02 18.74
C THR A 161 -29.90 8.74 17.40
N THR A 162 -30.53 9.91 17.35
CA THR A 162 -30.52 10.76 16.16
C THR A 162 -29.77 12.03 16.51
N HIS A 163 -28.69 12.32 15.78
CA HIS A 163 -27.94 13.56 15.91
C HIS A 163 -28.19 14.42 14.68
N MET A 164 -28.63 15.66 14.90
CA MET A 164 -28.94 16.61 13.84
C MET A 164 -28.13 17.88 14.03
N TRP A 165 -27.53 18.38 12.95
CA TRP A 165 -26.87 19.68 12.96
C TRP A 165 -27.15 20.42 11.65
N THR A 166 -27.01 21.73 11.70
CA THR A 166 -27.24 22.60 10.54
C THR A 166 -25.98 23.37 10.19
N VAL A 167 -25.76 23.56 8.89
CA VAL A 167 -24.64 24.33 8.36
C VAL A 167 -25.23 25.56 7.68
N SER A 168 -25.23 26.67 8.42
CA SER A 168 -25.96 27.91 8.09
C SER A 168 -25.55 28.50 6.75
N ASN A 169 -24.26 28.49 6.42
CA ASN A 169 -23.72 28.99 5.16
C ASN A 169 -24.10 28.13 3.93
N GLN A 170 -24.59 26.89 4.12
CA GLN A 170 -25.02 26.01 3.03
C GLN A 170 -26.54 25.78 2.98
N LYS A 171 -27.30 26.32 3.94
CA LYS A 171 -28.74 26.03 4.14
C LYS A 171 -29.05 24.52 4.14
N LYS A 172 -28.10 23.72 4.62
CA LYS A 172 -28.19 22.26 4.71
C LYS A 172 -28.26 21.83 6.16
N GLY A 173 -29.18 20.93 6.45
CA GLY A 173 -29.20 20.14 7.66
C GLY A 173 -28.65 18.75 7.41
N TYR A 174 -28.01 18.20 8.41
CA TYR A 174 -27.47 16.85 8.43
C TYR A 174 -28.10 16.09 9.58
N MET A 175 -28.35 14.81 9.36
CA MET A 175 -28.91 13.91 10.36
C MET A 175 -28.16 12.58 10.29
N VAL A 176 -27.76 12.10 11.46
CA VAL A 176 -27.11 10.81 11.64
C VAL A 176 -27.93 9.98 12.60
N ILE A 177 -28.23 8.76 12.20
CA ILE A 177 -28.86 7.77 13.05
C ILE A 177 -27.77 6.79 13.49
N THR A 178 -27.56 6.70 14.79
CA THR A 178 -26.60 5.78 15.41
C THR A 178 -27.35 4.79 16.28
N CYS A 179 -27.10 3.50 16.09
CA CYS A 179 -27.56 2.47 17.01
C CYS A 179 -26.51 2.17 18.08
N HIS A 180 -27.00 1.86 19.27
CA HIS A 180 -26.22 1.41 20.40
C HIS A 180 -26.81 0.10 20.90
N TYR A 181 -25.97 -0.89 21.17
CA TYR A 181 -26.39 -2.20 21.66
C TYR A 181 -25.28 -2.82 22.51
N ILE A 182 -25.64 -3.83 23.31
CA ILE A 182 -24.67 -4.67 24.04
C ILE A 182 -24.51 -5.96 23.24
N ASP A 183 -23.27 -6.32 22.90
CA ASP A 183 -22.96 -7.58 22.21
C ASP A 183 -22.87 -8.78 23.17
N ASP A 184 -22.66 -9.97 22.61
CA ASP A 184 -22.61 -11.22 23.38
C ASP A 184 -21.42 -11.29 24.35
N ASP A 185 -20.37 -10.52 24.07
CA ASP A 185 -19.19 -10.36 24.93
C ASP A 185 -19.40 -9.26 26.00
N TRP A 186 -20.65 -8.79 26.16
CA TRP A 186 -21.05 -7.74 27.10
C TRP A 186 -20.38 -6.38 26.85
N ASN A 187 -19.95 -6.10 25.62
CA ASN A 187 -19.38 -4.83 25.24
C ASN A 187 -20.44 -3.92 24.62
N MET A 188 -20.38 -2.63 24.97
CA MET A 188 -21.21 -1.62 24.33
C MET A 188 -20.67 -1.30 22.94
N GLN A 189 -21.52 -1.44 21.93
CA GLN A 189 -21.23 -1.13 20.54
C GLN A 189 -22.01 0.10 20.09
N SER A 190 -21.37 0.95 19.27
CA SER A 190 -22.00 2.11 18.64
C SER A 190 -21.72 2.09 17.13
N ARG A 191 -22.79 2.13 16.32
CA ARG A 191 -22.70 2.02 14.85
C ARG A 191 -23.61 3.02 14.16
N ILE A 192 -23.09 3.73 13.17
CA ILE A 192 -23.89 4.63 12.32
C ILE A 192 -24.69 3.79 11.32
N LEU A 193 -26.01 3.94 11.32
CA LEU A 193 -26.92 3.24 10.40
C LEU A 193 -27.30 4.10 9.19
N GLN A 194 -27.36 5.42 9.37
CA GLN A 194 -27.81 6.31 8.31
C GLN A 194 -27.18 7.69 8.46
N TYR A 195 -26.89 8.30 7.31
CA TYR A 195 -26.48 9.68 7.17
C TYR A 195 -27.33 10.32 6.08
N ASP A 196 -28.13 11.33 6.43
CA ASP A 196 -29.00 12.03 5.51
C ASP A 196 -28.67 13.53 5.48
N THR A 197 -28.85 14.12 4.30
CA THR A 197 -28.82 15.57 4.11
C THR A 197 -30.22 16.06 3.76
N TYR A 198 -30.70 17.09 4.45
CA TYR A 198 -31.97 17.73 4.16
C TYR A 198 -31.76 19.22 3.91
N VAL A 199 -32.59 19.79 3.02
CA VAL A 199 -32.56 21.22 2.69
C VAL A 199 -33.75 21.88 3.34
N PHE A 200 -33.52 23.00 4.04
CA PHE A 200 -34.61 23.78 4.60
C PHE A 200 -35.28 24.60 3.49
N VAL A 201 -36.56 24.31 3.22
CA VAL A 201 -37.44 25.24 2.52
C VAL A 201 -38.05 26.14 3.59
N TYR A 202 -37.56 27.37 3.70
CA TYR A 202 -38.19 28.37 4.55
C TYR A 202 -39.58 28.69 3.97
N CYS A 203 -40.63 28.09 4.53
CA CYS A 203 -41.99 28.58 4.31
C CYS A 203 -42.09 29.92 5.04
N LYS A 204 -42.05 31.03 4.28
CA LYS A 204 -42.43 32.34 4.82
C LYS A 204 -43.89 32.24 5.24
N ARG A 205 -44.14 32.11 6.54
CA ARG A 205 -45.44 32.47 7.11
C ARG A 205 -45.62 33.96 6.86
N TYR A 206 -46.50 34.30 5.91
CA TYR A 206 -47.13 35.62 5.83
C TYR A 206 -48.25 35.70 6.86
#